data_AF-A0A7X5D0Q1-F1
#
_entry.id   AF-A0A7X5D0Q1-F1
#
_cell.length_a   1.000
_cell.length_b   1.000
_cell.length_c   1.000
_cell.angle_alpha   90.00
_cell.angle_beta   90.00
_cell.angle_gamma   90.00
#
_symmetry.space_group_name_H-M   'P 1'
#
loop_
_entity.id
_entity.type
_entity.pdbx_description
1 polymer ?
#
loop_
_entity_poly.entity_id
_entity_poly.type
_entity_poly.pdbx_seq_one_letter_code
_entity_poly.pdbx_strand_id
1 'polypeptide(L)'
;MLEQLPQDEEVKAVQKTLQELADDLPVTGWDEKTIFDTVEQFFLDHGRYPNAKEFESRGLPSHPTIANRFGMTVVEFLDIFYPQRLDFVRRSTRKYKAHPKEYWLGIFKEQMEKHQIRTASEYNHKRTDGPGWAYIAHLFGLNNWNCLLSYAGLQIPAKPAPKERTPFTVSRRINHSDLKTLKQIQEQIRQCMLPK
;
A
#
# COMPACT_ATOMS: atom_id res chain seq x y z
N MET A 1 12.34 -5.25 70.65
CA MET A 1 11.22 -5.71 69.81
C MET A 1 11.32 -4.97 68.50
N LEU A 2 11.73 -5.66 67.43
CA LEU A 2 11.66 -5.10 66.09
C LEU A 2 10.23 -5.36 65.60
N GLU A 3 9.39 -4.33 65.64
CA GLU A 3 8.05 -4.35 65.07
C GLU A 3 8.16 -4.68 63.58
N GLN A 4 7.82 -5.92 63.23
CA GLN A 4 7.62 -6.31 61.84
C GLN A 4 6.33 -5.63 61.38
N LEU A 5 6.50 -4.51 60.66
CA LEU A 5 5.40 -3.87 59.97
C LEU A 5 4.77 -4.89 59.00
N PRO A 6 3.44 -4.93 58.89
CA PRO A 6 2.73 -5.93 58.10
C PRO A 6 3.11 -5.77 56.62
N GLN A 7 3.56 -6.86 56.01
CA GLN A 7 4.02 -6.92 54.60
C GLN A 7 3.03 -6.32 53.59
N ASP A 8 1.74 -6.23 53.95
CA ASP A 8 0.69 -5.66 53.12
C ASP A 8 0.88 -4.16 52.81
N GLU A 9 1.48 -3.38 53.71
CA GLU A 9 1.72 -1.95 53.46
C GLU A 9 2.91 -1.73 52.51
N GLU A 10 3.95 -2.56 52.61
CA GLU A 10 5.06 -2.54 51.66
C GLU A 10 4.61 -2.97 50.25
N VAL A 11 3.78 -4.02 50.15
CA VAL A 11 3.24 -4.48 48.86
C VAL A 11 2.35 -3.41 48.21
N LYS A 12 1.50 -2.73 48.98
CA LYS A 12 0.68 -1.61 48.47
C LYS A 12 1.53 -0.42 48.05
N ALA A 13 2.57 -0.09 48.81
CA ALA A 13 3.50 0.99 48.47
C ALA A 13 4.28 0.68 47.19
N VAL A 14 4.69 -0.58 47.01
CA VAL A 14 5.34 -1.07 45.78
C VAL A 14 4.37 -1.03 44.60
N GLN A 15 3.12 -1.45 44.76
CA GLN A 15 2.11 -1.35 43.69
C GLN A 15 1.85 0.11 43.30
N LYS A 16 1.75 1.01 44.27
CA LYS A 16 1.52 2.43 44.03
C LYS A 16 2.69 3.08 43.29
N THR A 17 3.93 2.78 43.70
CA THR A 17 5.13 3.29 43.02
C THR A 17 5.32 2.68 41.63
N LEU A 18 4.98 1.40 41.43
CA LEU A 18 4.94 0.79 40.09
C LEU A 18 3.89 1.46 39.19
N GLN A 19 2.74 1.84 39.75
CA GLN A 19 1.69 2.56 39.01
C GLN A 19 2.15 3.98 38.64
N GLU A 20 2.74 4.72 39.58
CA GLU A 20 3.29 6.06 39.33
C GLU A 20 4.43 6.03 38.28
N LEU A 21 5.31 5.03 38.33
CA LEU A 21 6.35 4.82 37.32
C LEU A 21 5.79 4.38 35.95
N ALA A 22 4.66 3.67 35.94
CA ALA A 22 3.96 3.31 34.70
C ALA A 22 3.28 4.53 34.06
N ASP A 23 2.77 5.46 34.87
CA ASP A 23 2.16 6.71 34.43
C ASP A 23 3.21 7.74 33.97
N ASP A 24 4.42 7.71 34.54
CA ASP A 24 5.55 8.59 34.18
C ASP A 24 6.39 8.10 32.98
N LEU A 25 6.18 6.86 32.52
CA LEU A 25 6.79 6.38 31.29
C LEU A 25 6.15 7.14 30.11
N PRO A 26 6.93 7.67 29.15
CA PRO A 26 6.36 8.35 27.99
C PRO A 26 5.48 7.36 27.24
N VAL A 27 4.17 7.53 27.42
CA VAL A 27 3.11 6.78 26.77
C VAL A 27 3.46 6.73 25.29
N THR A 28 3.84 5.54 24.83
CA THR A 28 4.19 5.30 23.44
C THR A 28 2.90 5.35 22.62
N GLY A 29 2.41 6.56 22.32
CA GLY A 29 1.42 6.97 21.30
C GLY A 29 0.07 6.26 21.20
N TRP A 30 -0.16 5.18 21.94
CA TRP A 30 -1.26 4.25 21.72
C TRP A 30 -1.87 3.83 23.05
N ASP A 31 -2.87 4.59 23.47
CA ASP A 31 -3.77 4.20 24.55
C ASP A 31 -4.88 3.31 24.00
N GLU A 32 -5.54 2.53 24.86
CA GLU A 32 -6.64 1.64 24.45
C GLU A 32 -7.72 2.41 23.68
N LYS A 33 -8.10 3.59 24.18
CA LYS A 33 -9.07 4.47 23.51
C LYS A 33 -8.60 4.90 22.13
N THR A 34 -7.35 5.33 22.00
CA THR A 34 -6.76 5.72 20.70
C THR A 34 -6.73 4.55 19.72
N ILE A 35 -6.52 3.32 20.20
CA ILE A 35 -6.57 2.11 19.37
C ILE A 35 -8.00 1.87 18.86
N PHE A 36 -9.02 1.97 19.71
CA PHE A 36 -10.41 1.86 19.27
C PHE A 36 -10.79 2.97 18.29
N ASP A 37 -10.47 4.23 18.61
CA ASP A 37 -10.77 5.40 17.79
C ASP A 37 -10.16 5.28 16.39
N THR A 38 -8.92 4.82 16.29
CA THR A 38 -8.25 4.65 14.98
C THR A 38 -8.85 3.51 14.15
N VAL A 39 -9.28 2.41 14.78
CA VAL A 39 -9.99 1.33 14.09
C VAL A 39 -11.37 1.80 13.62
N GLU A 40 -12.07 2.63 14.40
CA GLU A 40 -13.35 3.23 14.00
C GLU A 40 -13.20 4.25 12.89
N GLN A 41 -12.17 5.12 12.95
CA GLN A 41 -11.84 6.03 11.85
C GLN A 41 -11.56 5.26 10.56
N PHE A 42 -10.82 4.15 10.63
CA PHE A 42 -10.60 3.30 9.48
C PHE A 42 -11.93 2.79 8.88
N PHE A 43 -12.88 2.40 9.74
CA PHE A 43 -14.20 1.97 9.31
C PHE A 43 -14.97 3.10 8.62
N LEU A 44 -14.93 4.31 9.14
CA LEU A 44 -15.59 5.48 8.52
C LEU A 44 -14.99 5.80 7.15
N ASP A 45 -13.66 5.71 7.02
CA ASP A 45 -12.96 6.05 5.77
C ASP A 45 -13.14 4.98 4.68
N HIS A 46 -13.15 3.70 5.06
CA HIS A 46 -13.12 2.57 4.11
C HIS A 46 -14.43 1.78 4.02
N GLY A 47 -15.39 2.05 4.90
CA GLY A 47 -16.66 1.32 4.99
C GLY A 47 -16.51 -0.14 5.44
N ARG A 48 -15.37 -0.52 6.01
CA ARG A 48 -15.06 -1.86 6.52
C ARG A 48 -14.00 -1.80 7.62
N TYR A 49 -13.97 -2.80 8.49
CA TYR A 49 -12.90 -2.94 9.47
C TYR A 49 -11.55 -3.34 8.82
N PRO A 50 -10.42 -2.96 9.43
CA PRO A 50 -9.11 -3.32 8.92
C PRO A 50 -8.80 -4.81 9.08
N ASN A 51 -8.03 -5.35 8.15
CA ASN A 51 -7.50 -6.71 8.21
C ASN A 51 -6.17 -6.73 8.97
N ALA A 52 -5.75 -7.90 9.48
CA ALA A 52 -4.49 -8.04 10.22
C ALA A 52 -3.26 -7.51 9.45
N LYS A 53 -3.20 -7.66 8.12
CA LYS A 53 -2.12 -7.10 7.30
C LYS A 53 -2.11 -5.57 7.21
N GLU A 54 -3.26 -4.93 7.43
CA GLU A 54 -3.38 -3.47 7.35
C GLU A 54 -2.86 -2.79 8.61
N PHE A 55 -2.75 -3.51 9.73
CA PHE A 55 -2.04 -3.06 10.94
C PHE A 55 -0.52 -2.94 10.75
N GLU A 56 0.02 -3.43 9.62
CA GLU A 56 1.42 -3.17 9.23
C GLU A 56 1.58 -1.84 8.47
N SER A 57 0.47 -1.16 8.12
CA SER A 57 0.48 0.09 7.38
C SER A 57 0.56 1.33 8.30
N ARG A 58 1.05 2.45 7.75
CA ARG A 58 1.13 3.72 8.50
C ARG A 58 -0.28 4.23 8.80
N GLY A 59 -0.66 4.29 10.08
CA GLY A 59 -1.93 4.86 10.53
C GLY A 59 -2.72 3.98 11.49
N LEU A 60 -2.39 2.68 11.58
CA LEU A 60 -2.96 1.75 12.56
C LEU A 60 -1.91 1.37 13.61
N PRO A 61 -2.33 0.93 14.81
CA PRO A 61 -1.39 0.45 15.82
C PRO A 61 -0.66 -0.80 15.30
N SER A 62 0.63 -0.88 15.61
CA SER A 62 1.43 -2.03 15.17
C SER A 62 0.99 -3.32 15.89
N HIS A 63 1.28 -4.50 15.31
CA HIS A 63 1.00 -5.78 15.96
C HIS A 63 1.59 -5.88 17.38
N PRO A 64 2.86 -5.48 17.63
CA PRO A 64 3.40 -5.42 18.98
C PRO A 64 2.64 -4.47 19.92
N THR A 65 2.13 -3.35 19.41
CA THR A 65 1.34 -2.39 20.20
C THR A 65 0.06 -3.03 20.72
N ILE A 66 -0.68 -3.76 19.87
CA ILE A 66 -1.89 -4.46 20.30
C ILE A 66 -1.55 -5.59 21.27
N ALA A 67 -0.49 -6.35 21.00
CA ALA A 67 -0.06 -7.43 21.90
C ALA A 67 0.32 -6.92 23.29
N ASN A 68 1.06 -5.80 23.36
CA ASN A 68 1.48 -5.21 24.63
C ASN A 68 0.31 -4.60 25.43
N ARG A 69 -0.70 -4.05 24.75
CA ARG A 69 -1.85 -3.40 25.42
C ARG A 69 -2.93 -4.38 25.83
N PHE A 70 -3.26 -5.34 24.96
CA PHE A 70 -4.40 -6.24 25.15
C PHE A 70 -3.99 -7.67 25.49
N GLY A 71 -2.70 -8.01 25.48
CA GLY A 71 -2.20 -9.36 25.79
C GLY A 71 -2.63 -10.42 24.78
N MET A 72 -3.08 -10.02 23.60
CA MET A 72 -3.65 -10.90 22.57
C MET A 72 -3.17 -10.52 21.18
N THR A 73 -3.35 -11.43 20.22
CA THR A 73 -3.00 -11.16 18.83
C THR A 73 -3.97 -10.16 18.18
N VAL A 74 -3.53 -9.47 17.12
CA VAL A 74 -4.41 -8.60 16.33
C VAL A 74 -5.61 -9.36 15.77
N VAL A 75 -5.49 -10.65 15.48
CA VAL A 75 -6.64 -11.43 15.00
C VAL A 75 -7.67 -11.59 16.13
N GLU A 76 -7.23 -12.00 17.32
CA GLU A 76 -8.09 -12.22 18.49
C GLU A 76 -8.74 -10.93 18.98
N PHE A 77 -7.97 -9.85 19.11
CA PHE A 77 -8.48 -8.50 19.44
C PHE A 77 -9.70 -8.17 18.59
N LEU A 78 -9.56 -8.43 17.31
CA LEU A 78 -10.44 -7.91 16.28
C LEU A 78 -11.64 -8.88 16.11
N ASP A 79 -11.51 -10.16 16.49
CA ASP A 79 -12.63 -11.11 16.65
C ASP A 79 -13.44 -10.87 17.92
N ILE A 80 -12.80 -10.46 19.02
CA ILE A 80 -13.45 -10.18 20.31
C ILE A 80 -14.21 -8.85 20.25
N PHE A 81 -13.54 -7.78 19.82
CA PHE A 81 -14.11 -6.43 19.86
C PHE A 81 -14.91 -6.07 18.60
N TYR A 82 -14.63 -6.73 17.47
CA TYR A 82 -15.29 -6.43 16.19
C TYR A 82 -15.80 -7.68 15.46
N PRO A 83 -16.59 -8.58 16.09
CA PRO A 83 -17.09 -9.80 15.45
C PRO A 83 -17.91 -9.51 14.18
N GLN A 84 -18.59 -8.35 14.11
CA GLN A 84 -19.31 -7.86 12.93
C GLN A 84 -18.43 -7.70 11.69
N ARG A 85 -17.10 -7.60 11.85
CA ARG A 85 -16.16 -7.62 10.71
C ARG A 85 -16.35 -8.87 9.84
N LEU A 86 -16.73 -9.99 10.46
CA LEU A 86 -16.94 -11.25 9.77
C LEU A 86 -18.08 -11.15 8.77
N ASP A 87 -19.06 -10.27 8.97
CA ASP A 87 -20.14 -10.08 8.00
C ASP A 87 -19.64 -9.43 6.71
N PHE A 88 -18.60 -8.60 6.78
CA PHE A 88 -17.95 -8.02 5.59
C PHE A 88 -17.12 -9.09 4.85
N VAL A 89 -16.43 -9.96 5.58
CA VAL A 89 -15.70 -11.11 5.02
C VAL A 89 -16.68 -12.13 4.41
N ARG A 90 -17.82 -12.38 5.07
CA ARG A 90 -18.89 -13.28 4.60
C ARG A 90 -19.61 -12.71 3.38
N ARG A 91 -19.84 -11.39 3.32
CA ARG A 91 -20.41 -10.72 2.14
C ARG A 91 -19.47 -10.83 0.93
N SER A 92 -18.17 -10.59 1.10
CA SER A 92 -17.21 -10.67 0.00
C SER A 92 -17.04 -12.11 -0.52
N THR A 93 -17.03 -13.10 0.37
CA THR A 93 -16.96 -14.52 -0.02
C THR A 93 -18.27 -15.05 -0.61
N ARG A 94 -19.44 -14.55 -0.17
CA ARG A 94 -20.74 -14.91 -0.75
C ARG A 94 -20.87 -14.41 -2.19
N LYS A 95 -20.34 -13.23 -2.52
CA LYS A 95 -20.36 -12.66 -3.88
C LYS A 95 -19.79 -13.65 -4.91
N TYR A 96 -18.66 -14.30 -4.59
CA TYR A 96 -17.99 -15.20 -5.52
C TYR A 96 -18.48 -16.65 -5.44
N LYS A 97 -19.10 -17.06 -4.33
CA LYS A 97 -19.75 -18.38 -4.18
C LYS A 97 -21.11 -18.47 -4.88
N ALA A 98 -21.74 -17.36 -5.22
CA ALA A 98 -23.04 -17.33 -5.90
C ALA A 98 -22.99 -17.86 -7.34
N HIS A 99 -21.81 -17.85 -7.96
CA HIS A 99 -21.61 -18.27 -9.35
C HIS A 99 -20.64 -19.45 -9.44
N PRO A 100 -20.83 -20.35 -10.42
CA PRO A 100 -19.90 -21.44 -10.69
C PRO A 100 -18.52 -20.89 -11.09
N LYS A 101 -17.45 -21.66 -10.86
CA LYS A 101 -16.07 -21.22 -11.14
C LYS A 101 -15.84 -20.89 -12.63
N GLU A 102 -16.55 -21.56 -13.53
CA GLU A 102 -16.51 -21.34 -14.98
C GLU A 102 -17.04 -19.96 -15.37
N TYR A 103 -18.01 -19.42 -14.61
CA TYR A 103 -18.53 -18.06 -14.83
C TYR A 103 -17.43 -17.02 -14.64
N TRP A 104 -16.64 -17.14 -13.56
CA TRP A 104 -15.53 -16.24 -13.29
C TRP A 104 -14.42 -16.32 -14.34
N LEU A 105 -14.20 -17.51 -14.92
CA LEU A 105 -13.27 -17.68 -16.04
C LEU A 105 -13.76 -16.95 -17.30
N GLY A 106 -15.07 -16.93 -17.56
CA GLY A 106 -15.67 -16.16 -18.65
C GLY A 106 -15.44 -14.65 -18.49
N ILE A 107 -15.74 -14.11 -17.31
CA ILE A 107 -15.50 -12.69 -16.98
C ILE A 107 -14.01 -12.33 -17.10
N PHE A 108 -13.12 -13.22 -16.68
CA PHE A 108 -11.68 -13.05 -16.84
C PHE A 108 -11.29 -12.87 -18.32
N LYS A 109 -11.77 -13.75 -19.21
CA LYS A 109 -11.49 -13.69 -20.65
C LYS A 109 -12.01 -12.41 -21.29
N GLU A 110 -13.25 -12.04 -20.98
CA GLU A 110 -13.88 -10.80 -21.48
C GLU A 110 -13.05 -9.57 -21.11
N GLN A 111 -12.60 -9.48 -19.86
CA GLN A 111 -11.81 -8.34 -19.39
C GLN A 111 -10.41 -8.29 -19.98
N MET A 112 -9.77 -9.45 -20.17
CA MET A 112 -8.47 -9.55 -20.83
C MET A 112 -8.53 -9.03 -22.26
N GLU A 113 -9.59 -9.36 -23.00
CA GLU A 113 -9.84 -8.88 -24.36
C GLU A 113 -10.17 -7.38 -24.37
N LYS A 114 -11.09 -6.94 -23.51
CA LYS A 114 -11.56 -5.54 -23.42
C LYS A 114 -10.44 -4.55 -23.07
N HIS A 115 -9.57 -4.92 -22.14
CA HIS A 115 -8.54 -4.01 -21.61
C HIS A 115 -7.13 -4.28 -22.15
N GLN A 116 -6.96 -5.30 -23.01
CA GLN A 116 -5.68 -5.70 -23.61
C GLN A 116 -4.56 -5.82 -22.54
N ILE A 117 -4.91 -6.49 -21.45
CA ILE A 117 -4.08 -6.57 -20.24
C ILE A 117 -2.84 -7.42 -20.50
N ARG A 118 -1.68 -6.96 -20.03
CA ARG A 118 -0.41 -7.68 -20.20
C ARG A 118 0.12 -8.33 -18.94
N THR A 119 -0.21 -7.77 -17.77
CA THR A 119 0.35 -8.22 -16.50
C THR A 119 -0.73 -8.53 -15.48
N ALA A 120 -0.42 -9.42 -14.54
CA ALA A 120 -1.33 -9.80 -13.47
C ALA A 120 -1.73 -8.62 -12.57
N SER A 121 -0.80 -7.68 -12.35
CA SER A 121 -1.06 -6.44 -11.60
C SER A 121 -2.01 -5.52 -12.38
N GLU A 122 -1.78 -5.38 -13.68
CA GLU A 122 -2.63 -4.58 -14.56
C GLU A 122 -4.06 -5.15 -14.64
N TYR A 123 -4.24 -6.47 -14.61
CA TYR A 123 -5.56 -7.10 -14.48
C TYR A 123 -6.28 -6.64 -13.21
N ASN A 124 -5.62 -6.78 -12.05
CA ASN A 124 -6.24 -6.44 -10.78
C ASN A 124 -6.61 -4.95 -10.66
N HIS A 125 -5.90 -4.08 -11.38
CA HIS A 125 -6.14 -2.65 -11.39
C HIS A 125 -7.22 -2.22 -12.40
N LYS A 126 -7.28 -2.87 -13.58
CA LYS A 126 -8.22 -2.53 -14.66
C LYS A 126 -9.54 -3.31 -14.61
N ARG A 127 -9.64 -4.38 -13.83
CA ARG A 127 -10.86 -5.17 -13.71
C ARG A 127 -12.04 -4.29 -13.29
N THR A 128 -13.14 -4.38 -14.03
CA THR A 128 -14.38 -3.67 -13.70
C THR A 128 -15.32 -4.55 -12.87
N ASP A 129 -15.26 -5.87 -13.06
CA ASP A 129 -16.09 -6.83 -12.32
C ASP A 129 -15.32 -8.10 -11.97
N GLY A 130 -15.89 -8.95 -11.12
CA GLY A 130 -15.34 -10.25 -10.76
C GLY A 130 -14.14 -10.19 -9.80
N PRO A 131 -13.68 -11.38 -9.37
CA PRO A 131 -12.59 -11.52 -8.42
C PRO A 131 -11.21 -11.24 -9.07
N GLY A 132 -10.20 -11.02 -8.24
CA GLY A 132 -8.82 -10.88 -8.73
C GLY A 132 -8.27 -12.17 -9.34
N TRP A 133 -7.24 -12.06 -10.19
CA TRP A 133 -6.71 -13.20 -10.95
C TRP A 133 -6.27 -14.37 -10.05
N ALA A 134 -5.70 -14.07 -8.88
CA ALA A 134 -5.19 -15.08 -7.96
C ALA A 134 -6.30 -15.96 -7.40
N TYR A 135 -7.48 -15.37 -7.14
CA TYR A 135 -8.65 -16.12 -6.71
C TYR A 135 -9.15 -17.05 -7.83
N ILE A 136 -9.22 -16.53 -9.07
CA ILE A 136 -9.63 -17.33 -10.23
C ILE A 136 -8.66 -18.50 -10.44
N ALA A 137 -7.35 -18.25 -10.41
CA ALA A 137 -6.33 -19.29 -10.50
C ALA A 137 -6.55 -20.38 -9.44
N HIS A 138 -6.81 -19.99 -8.19
CA HIS A 138 -7.04 -20.93 -7.10
C HIS A 138 -8.29 -21.80 -7.30
N LEU A 139 -9.38 -21.27 -7.89
CA LEU A 139 -10.58 -22.07 -8.21
C LEU A 139 -10.31 -23.25 -9.16
N PHE A 140 -9.25 -23.16 -9.98
CA PHE A 140 -8.82 -24.19 -10.91
C PHE A 140 -7.54 -24.93 -10.45
N GLY A 141 -7.08 -24.70 -9.22
CA GLY A 141 -5.86 -25.32 -8.68
C GLY A 141 -4.56 -24.80 -9.31
N LEU A 142 -4.58 -23.59 -9.86
CA LEU A 142 -3.44 -22.96 -10.52
C LEU A 142 -2.73 -22.00 -9.55
N ASN A 143 -1.40 -21.98 -9.61
CA ASN A 143 -0.58 -21.24 -8.64
C ASN A 143 0.05 -19.97 -9.21
N ASN A 144 -0.05 -19.74 -10.52
CA ASN A 144 0.59 -18.60 -11.17
C ASN A 144 -0.21 -18.06 -12.36
N TRP A 145 0.08 -16.82 -12.71
CA TRP A 145 -0.58 -16.06 -13.78
C TRP A 145 -0.43 -16.73 -15.15
N ASN A 146 0.76 -17.26 -15.47
CA ASN A 146 1.02 -17.87 -16.77
C ASN A 146 0.24 -19.18 -16.97
N CYS A 147 0.10 -19.98 -15.91
CA CYS A 147 -0.75 -21.16 -15.90
C CYS A 147 -2.21 -20.79 -16.11
N LEU A 148 -2.70 -19.71 -15.48
CA LEU A 148 -4.06 -19.22 -15.71
C LEU A 148 -4.28 -18.79 -17.16
N LEU A 149 -3.33 -18.07 -17.77
CA LEU A 149 -3.41 -17.68 -19.17
C LEU A 149 -3.41 -18.89 -20.11
N SER A 150 -2.52 -19.86 -19.85
CA SER A 150 -2.42 -21.10 -20.63
C SER A 150 -3.71 -21.90 -20.54
N TYR A 151 -4.28 -22.03 -19.33
CA TYR A 151 -5.55 -22.70 -19.10
C TYR A 151 -6.73 -21.97 -19.76
N ALA A 152 -6.72 -20.63 -19.73
CA ALA A 152 -7.73 -19.81 -20.37
C ALA A 152 -7.60 -19.80 -21.92
N GLY A 153 -6.48 -20.27 -22.48
CA GLY A 153 -6.19 -20.20 -23.90
C GLY A 153 -5.89 -18.78 -24.40
N LEU A 154 -5.40 -17.89 -23.53
CA LEU A 154 -5.15 -16.49 -23.84
C LEU A 154 -3.67 -16.24 -24.13
N GLN A 155 -3.40 -15.44 -25.16
CA GLN A 155 -2.07 -14.96 -25.49
C GLN A 155 -1.90 -13.51 -25.03
N ILE A 156 -0.75 -13.18 -24.43
CA ILE A 156 -0.47 -11.82 -23.99
C ILE A 156 -0.22 -10.95 -25.23
N PRO A 157 -0.92 -9.81 -25.39
CA PRO A 157 -0.69 -8.93 -26.54
C PRO A 157 0.73 -8.36 -26.50
N ALA A 158 1.41 -8.37 -27.65
CA ALA A 158 2.78 -7.90 -27.79
C ALA A 158 2.96 -6.47 -27.24
N LYS A 159 4.13 -6.20 -26.67
CA LYS A 159 4.48 -4.86 -26.19
C LYS A 159 4.44 -3.90 -27.38
N PRO A 160 3.73 -2.75 -27.30
CA PRO A 160 3.74 -1.76 -28.36
C PRO A 160 5.16 -1.24 -28.46
N ALA A 161 5.61 -1.00 -29.69
CA ALA A 161 6.92 -0.45 -29.94
C ALA A 161 7.16 0.75 -29.00
N PRO A 162 8.35 0.86 -28.38
CA PRO A 162 8.67 2.03 -27.58
C PRO A 162 8.41 3.26 -28.44
N LYS A 163 7.56 4.18 -27.97
CA LYS A 163 7.34 5.46 -28.64
C LYS A 163 8.72 6.08 -28.83
N GLU A 164 9.12 6.31 -30.09
CA GLU A 164 10.36 7.00 -30.40
C GLU A 164 10.40 8.27 -29.57
N ARG A 165 11.43 8.40 -28.72
CA ARG A 165 11.68 9.66 -28.04
C ARG A 165 12.00 10.64 -29.16
N THR A 166 11.12 11.61 -29.40
CA THR A 166 11.50 12.75 -30.24
C THR A 166 12.80 13.31 -29.64
N PRO A 167 13.86 13.49 -30.43
CA PRO A 167 15.07 14.10 -29.92
C PRO A 167 14.68 15.44 -29.32
N PHE A 168 15.08 15.68 -28.07
CA PHE A 168 14.98 17.00 -27.47
C PHE A 168 15.73 17.96 -28.39
N THR A 169 15.01 18.75 -29.18
CA THR A 169 15.61 19.88 -29.90
C THR A 169 16.03 20.89 -28.84
N VAL A 170 17.28 20.81 -28.41
CA VAL A 170 17.91 21.86 -27.61
C VAL A 170 18.04 23.08 -28.53
N SER A 171 16.99 23.90 -28.60
CA SER A 171 17.12 25.26 -29.10
C SER A 171 17.98 26.03 -28.11
N ARG A 172 19.31 26.00 -28.31
CA ARG A 172 20.21 26.96 -27.67
C ARG A 172 19.75 28.35 -28.11
N ARG A 173 19.13 29.10 -27.19
CA ARG A 173 18.95 30.54 -27.38
C ARG A 173 20.35 31.14 -27.43
N ILE A 174 20.77 31.56 -28.61
CA ILE A 174 21.97 32.39 -28.77
C ILE A 174 21.61 33.73 -28.13
N ASN A 175 22.31 34.11 -27.06
CA ASN A 175 22.05 35.37 -26.37
C ASN A 175 22.57 36.53 -27.23
N HIS A 176 21.93 37.70 -27.15
CA HIS A 176 22.32 38.88 -27.93
C HIS A 176 23.77 39.32 -27.66
N SER A 177 24.31 38.99 -26.49
CA SER A 177 25.72 39.15 -26.15
C SER A 177 26.64 38.36 -27.07
N ASP A 178 26.30 37.11 -27.38
CA ASP A 178 27.14 36.21 -28.18
C ASP A 178 27.23 36.69 -29.63
N LEU A 179 26.16 37.27 -30.15
CA LEU A 179 26.13 37.89 -31.48
C LEU A 179 26.98 39.16 -31.56
N LYS A 180 27.02 39.96 -30.48
CA LYS A 180 27.92 41.13 -30.42
C LYS A 180 29.37 40.69 -30.40
N THR A 181 29.72 39.67 -29.61
CA THR A 181 31.08 39.14 -29.53
C THR A 181 31.54 38.59 -30.87
N LEU A 182 30.69 37.87 -31.61
CA LEU A 182 31.04 37.35 -32.94
C LEU A 182 31.25 38.46 -33.98
N LYS A 183 30.43 39.52 -33.95
CA LYS A 183 30.63 40.69 -34.82
C LYS A 183 31.93 41.43 -34.47
N GLN A 184 32.25 41.54 -33.18
CA GLN A 184 33.48 42.17 -32.71
C GLN A 184 34.73 41.39 -33.18
N ILE A 185 34.68 40.05 -33.10
CA ILE A 185 35.75 39.17 -33.56
C ILE A 185 35.90 39.25 -35.09
N GLN A 186 34.81 39.25 -35.86
CA GLN A 186 34.88 39.43 -37.32
C GLN A 186 35.47 40.78 -37.73
N GLU A 187 35.11 41.86 -37.02
CA GLU A 187 35.65 43.19 -37.31
C GLU A 187 37.14 43.30 -36.95
N GLN A 188 37.58 42.68 -35.84
CA GLN A 188 39.01 42.59 -35.50
C GLN A 188 39.81 41.82 -36.55
N ILE A 189 39.29 40.68 -37.03
CA ILE A 189 39.95 39.91 -38.09
C ILE A 189 40.03 40.73 -39.38
N ARG A 190 38.99 41.50 -39.72
CA ARG A 190 38.99 42.39 -40.89
C ARG A 190 40.05 43.49 -40.80
N GLN A 191 40.23 44.09 -39.62
CA GLN A 191 41.25 45.13 -39.41
C GLN A 191 42.68 44.58 -39.44
N CYS A 192 42.90 43.33 -39.05
CA CYS A 192 44.22 42.68 -39.15
C CYS A 192 44.60 42.24 -40.57
N MET A 193 43.63 42.17 -41.50
CA MET A 193 43.82 41.64 -42.86
C MET A 193 43.96 42.73 -43.94
N LEU A 194 44.01 44.01 -43.56
CA LEU A 194 44.29 45.10 -44.51
C LEU A 194 45.79 45.42 -44.50
N PRO A 195 46.46 45.47 -45.68
CA PRO A 195 47.86 45.88 -45.75
C PRO A 195 48.01 47.37 -45.38
N LYS A 196 49.10 47.71 -44.70
CA LYS A 196 49.48 49.11 -44.41
C LYS A 196 49.81 49.87 -45.69
#